data_AF-A0A2V8E9K1-F1
#
_entry.id   AF-A0A2V8E9K1-F1
#
_cell.length_a   1.000
_cell.length_b   1.000
_cell.length_c   1.000
_cell.angle_alpha   90.00
_cell.angle_beta   90.00
_cell.angle_gamma   90.00
#
_symmetry.space_group_name_H-M   'P 1'
#
loop_
_entity.id
_entity.type
_entity.pdbx_description
1 polymer ?
#
loop_
_entity_poly.entity_id
_entity_poly.type
_entity_poly.pdbx_seq_one_letter_code
_entity_poly.pdbx_strand_id
1 'polypeptide(L)'
;MGPRIRMNDSRYRYSVYGIVVDSDMPLALPEYRDAGLARIELRRAPADAFRAARERARVDSTSEAWYRSAALEDGSAYVGWDTIGEFLVAADGAGIVWRRVERSSLQRSSSSPIARSRSSAGMAPANRA
;
A
#
# COMPACT_ATOMS: atom_id res chain seq x y z
N MET A 1 19.32 -5.67 -41.35
CA MET A 1 19.59 -5.72 -39.91
C MET A 1 18.77 -4.61 -39.25
N GLY A 2 17.70 -4.96 -38.53
CA GLY A 2 16.89 -3.96 -37.81
C GLY A 2 17.60 -3.47 -36.54
N PRO A 3 17.31 -2.26 -36.06
CA PRO A 3 17.89 -1.77 -34.82
C PRO A 3 17.39 -2.64 -33.67
N ARG A 4 18.32 -3.30 -32.97
CA ARG A 4 18.02 -3.88 -31.66
C ARG A 4 17.81 -2.70 -30.73
N ILE A 5 16.56 -2.31 -30.50
CA ILE A 5 16.23 -1.41 -29.40
C ILE A 5 16.79 -2.10 -28.15
N ARG A 6 17.91 -1.58 -27.63
CA ARG A 6 18.30 -1.85 -26.25
C ARG A 6 17.21 -1.21 -25.43
N MET A 7 16.15 -1.96 -25.11
CA MET A 7 15.26 -1.59 -24.03
C MET A 7 16.18 -1.50 -22.82
N ASN A 8 16.39 -0.27 -22.37
CA ASN A 8 17.39 0.10 -21.39
C ASN A 8 17.17 -0.76 -20.12
N ASP A 9 17.96 -1.81 -19.96
CA ASP A 9 18.07 -2.63 -18.75
C ASP A 9 18.86 -1.84 -17.69
N SER A 10 18.50 -0.55 -17.54
CA SER A 10 19.13 0.36 -16.60
C SER A 10 18.60 0.03 -15.23
N ARG A 11 19.18 -1.02 -14.64
CA ARG A 11 19.05 -1.30 -13.21
C ARG A 11 19.85 -0.25 -12.46
N TYR A 12 19.17 0.48 -11.60
CA TYR A 12 19.78 1.41 -10.68
C TYR A 12 20.28 0.65 -9.46
N ARG A 13 21.53 0.91 -9.05
CA ARG A 13 22.14 0.25 -7.90
C ARG A 13 22.47 1.26 -6.82
N TYR A 14 21.99 0.97 -5.61
CA TYR A 14 22.20 1.79 -4.42
C TYR A 14 22.85 0.97 -3.33
N SER A 15 23.48 1.64 -2.36
CA SER A 15 23.93 1.01 -1.12
C SER A 15 23.35 1.78 0.06
N VAL A 16 22.50 1.11 0.83
CA VAL A 16 21.81 1.71 1.99
C VAL A 16 22.10 0.85 3.20
N TYR A 17 22.80 1.41 4.19
CA TYR A 17 23.23 0.68 5.40
C TYR A 17 23.98 -0.63 5.12
N GLY A 18 24.77 -0.66 4.04
CA GLY A 18 25.47 -1.88 3.60
C GLY A 18 24.58 -2.88 2.86
N ILE A 19 23.34 -2.56 2.53
CA ILE A 19 22.47 -3.40 1.69
C ILE A 19 22.53 -2.87 0.25
N VAL A 20 22.89 -3.74 -0.68
CA VAL A 20 22.85 -3.44 -2.12
C VAL A 20 21.40 -3.52 -2.58
N VAL A 21 20.88 -2.44 -3.16
CA VAL A 21 19.52 -2.37 -3.71
C VAL A 21 19.62 -2.24 -5.21
N ASP A 22 19.16 -3.25 -5.95
CA ASP A 22 18.93 -3.12 -7.39
C ASP A 22 17.47 -2.74 -7.63
N SER A 23 17.23 -1.70 -8.43
CA SER A 23 15.87 -1.26 -8.77
C SER A 23 15.71 -1.03 -10.27
N ASP A 24 14.51 -1.32 -10.76
CA ASP A 24 14.06 -0.99 -12.13
C ASP A 24 13.67 0.49 -12.30
N MET A 25 13.71 1.28 -11.23
CA MET A 25 13.42 2.72 -11.26
C MET A 25 14.44 3.52 -10.44
N PRO A 26 14.64 4.82 -10.75
CA PRO A 26 15.51 5.66 -9.95
C PRO A 26 14.88 5.92 -8.58
N LEU A 27 15.65 5.66 -7.53
CA LEU A 27 15.34 5.98 -6.14
C LEU A 27 16.19 7.18 -5.70
N ALA A 28 15.63 8.01 -4.81
CA ALA A 28 16.34 9.12 -4.18
C ALA A 28 17.25 8.60 -3.05
N LEU A 29 18.19 7.72 -3.40
CA LEU A 29 19.11 7.06 -2.50
C LEU A 29 20.56 7.38 -2.89
N PRO A 30 21.51 7.33 -1.94
CA PRO A 30 22.92 7.46 -2.24
C PRO A 30 23.37 6.40 -3.24
N GLU A 31 24.20 6.81 -4.20
CA GLU A 31 24.81 5.87 -5.15
C GLU A 31 25.68 4.84 -4.42
N TYR A 32 25.76 3.65 -5.01
CA TYR A 32 26.56 2.55 -4.50
C TYR A 32 28.02 2.96 -4.31
N ARG A 33 28.54 2.79 -3.08
CA ARG A 33 29.94 3.10 -2.74
C ARG A 33 30.77 1.89 -2.29
N ASP A 34 30.16 0.76 -1.89
CA ASP A 34 30.92 -0.36 -1.32
C ASP A 34 30.20 -1.71 -1.35
N ALA A 35 30.97 -2.81 -1.19
CA ALA A 35 30.49 -4.20 -1.16
C ALA A 35 29.49 -4.43 -0.03
N GLY A 36 28.22 -4.57 -0.39
CA GLY A 36 27.14 -4.73 0.59
C GLY A 36 27.15 -6.09 1.29
N LEU A 37 26.68 -6.09 2.53
CA LEU A 37 26.43 -7.24 3.41
C LEU A 37 25.32 -8.16 2.88
N ALA A 38 24.37 -7.60 2.15
CA ALA A 38 23.24 -8.31 1.56
C ALA A 38 22.79 -7.61 0.27
N ARG A 39 22.02 -8.31 -0.56
CA ARG A 39 21.49 -7.78 -1.81
C ARG A 39 19.98 -7.97 -1.87
N ILE A 40 19.27 -6.92 -2.25
CA ILE A 40 17.83 -6.94 -2.49
C ILE A 40 17.52 -6.45 -3.91
N GLU A 41 16.53 -7.07 -4.54
CA GLU A 41 16.01 -6.68 -5.84
C GLU A 41 14.60 -6.10 -5.69
N LEU A 42 14.42 -4.86 -6.14
CA LEU A 42 13.15 -4.14 -6.13
C LEU A 42 12.58 -4.07 -7.54
N ARG A 43 11.40 -4.67 -7.75
CA ARG A 43 10.75 -4.74 -9.06
C ARG A 43 9.31 -4.31 -9.01
N ARG A 44 8.87 -3.55 -10.01
CA ARG A 44 7.47 -3.18 -10.15
C ARG A 44 6.66 -4.34 -10.74
N ALA A 45 5.45 -4.56 -10.22
CA ALA A 45 4.50 -5.54 -10.77
C ALA A 45 3.09 -4.97 -10.96
N PRO A 46 2.28 -5.58 -11.85
CA PRO A 46 0.88 -5.20 -12.03
C PRO A 46 0.03 -5.56 -10.80
N ALA A 47 -1.15 -4.94 -10.69
CA ALA A 47 -2.11 -5.15 -9.61
C ALA A 47 -2.47 -6.63 -9.39
N ASP A 48 -2.56 -7.40 -10.47
CA ASP A 48 -2.95 -8.81 -10.42
C ASP A 48 -1.98 -9.67 -9.61
N ALA A 49 -0.69 -9.30 -9.57
CA ALA A 49 0.32 -9.99 -8.78
C ALA A 49 0.04 -9.93 -7.26
N PHE A 50 -0.73 -8.95 -6.81
CA PHE A 50 -1.04 -8.73 -5.40
C PHE A 50 -2.41 -9.24 -4.97
N ARG A 51 -3.26 -9.70 -5.91
CA ARG A 51 -4.67 -10.03 -5.62
C ARG A 51 -4.82 -11.09 -4.54
N ALA A 52 -4.13 -12.22 -4.69
CA ALA A 52 -4.19 -13.33 -3.72
C ALA A 52 -3.69 -12.91 -2.33
N ALA A 53 -2.58 -12.17 -2.29
CA ALA A 53 -2.00 -11.66 -1.06
C ALA A 53 -2.93 -10.66 -0.36
N ARG A 54 -3.61 -9.79 -1.11
CA ARG A 54 -4.57 -8.83 -0.60
C ARG A 54 -5.81 -9.49 -0.03
N GLU A 55 -6.31 -10.54 -0.68
CA GLU A 55 -7.43 -11.33 -0.17
C GLU A 55 -7.07 -11.94 1.18
N ARG A 56 -5.87 -12.49 1.31
CA ARG A 56 -5.39 -13.04 2.59
C ARG A 56 -5.24 -11.96 3.66
N ALA A 57 -4.59 -10.84 3.33
CA ALA A 57 -4.39 -9.75 4.27
C ALA A 57 -5.70 -9.09 4.74
N ARG A 58 -6.76 -9.13 3.93
CA ARG A 58 -8.09 -8.66 4.33
C ARG A 58 -8.73 -9.52 5.39
N VAL A 59 -8.47 -10.83 5.39
CA VAL A 59 -8.97 -11.76 6.42
C VAL A 59 -8.36 -11.44 7.78
N ASP A 60 -7.09 -11.04 7.80
CA ASP A 60 -6.37 -10.71 9.04
C ASP A 60 -6.56 -9.24 9.48
N SER A 61 -7.02 -8.36 8.59
CA SER A 61 -7.22 -6.94 8.89
C SER A 61 -8.64 -6.64 9.39
N THR A 62 -8.90 -6.89 10.67
CA THR A 62 -10.10 -6.43 11.40
C THR A 62 -10.02 -4.98 11.90
N SER A 63 -8.91 -4.27 11.63
CA SER A 63 -8.61 -2.96 12.22
C SER A 63 -8.67 -1.83 11.19
N GLU A 64 -9.11 -0.64 11.61
CA GLU A 64 -9.02 0.64 10.89
C GLU A 64 -7.56 1.13 10.73
N ALA A 65 -6.62 0.20 10.56
CA ALA A 65 -5.22 0.48 10.41
C ALA A 65 -4.96 1.08 9.02
N TRP A 66 -4.17 2.15 9.00
CA TRP A 66 -3.66 2.82 7.79
C TRP A 66 -2.69 1.94 6.97
N TYR A 67 -2.45 0.71 7.44
CA TYR A 67 -1.68 -0.32 6.76
C TYR A 67 -2.27 -1.70 7.04
N ARG A 68 -2.01 -2.65 6.14
CA ARG A 68 -2.36 -4.05 6.27
C ARG A 68 -1.13 -4.90 6.02
N SER A 69 -0.91 -5.94 6.79
CA SER A 69 0.18 -6.89 6.57
C SER A 69 -0.29 -8.31 6.79
N ALA A 70 0.24 -9.26 6.03
CA ALA A 70 0.01 -10.68 6.24
C ALA A 70 1.22 -11.51 5.84
N ALA A 71 1.51 -12.55 6.61
CA ALA A 71 2.40 -13.62 6.19
C ALA A 71 1.64 -14.58 5.26
N LEU A 72 2.29 -14.97 4.17
CA LEU A 72 1.77 -15.90 3.18
C LEU A 72 2.31 -17.31 3.43
N GLU A 73 1.65 -18.32 2.87
CA GLU A 73 1.96 -19.73 3.12
C GLU A 73 3.35 -20.15 2.61
N ASP A 74 3.84 -19.48 1.59
CA ASP A 74 5.19 -19.68 1.03
C ASP A 74 6.29 -18.99 1.87
N GLY A 75 5.93 -18.40 3.01
CA GLY A 75 6.83 -17.66 3.88
C GLY A 75 7.09 -16.22 3.43
N SER A 76 6.53 -15.80 2.29
CA SER A 76 6.59 -14.40 1.87
C SER A 76 5.69 -13.52 2.73
N ALA A 77 5.91 -12.22 2.69
CA ALA A 77 5.13 -11.24 3.45
C ALA A 77 4.52 -10.20 2.54
N TYR A 78 3.24 -9.92 2.75
CA TYR A 78 2.52 -8.84 2.09
C TYR A 78 2.39 -7.64 3.01
N VAL A 79 2.59 -6.45 2.47
CA VAL A 79 2.32 -5.17 3.14
C VAL A 79 1.59 -4.24 2.18
N GLY A 80 0.44 -3.71 2.59
CA GLY A 80 -0.35 -2.73 1.85
C GLY A 80 -0.53 -1.45 2.65
N TRP A 81 -0.04 -0.34 2.12
CA TRP A 81 -0.25 1.01 2.63
C TRP A 81 -1.22 1.78 1.73
N ASP A 82 -2.27 2.34 2.31
CA ASP A 82 -3.33 3.03 1.55
C ASP A 82 -2.82 4.26 0.77
N THR A 83 -1.71 4.87 1.20
CA THR A 83 -1.15 6.09 0.60
C THR A 83 0.14 5.88 -0.18
N ILE A 84 0.81 4.73 0.00
CA ILE A 84 2.14 4.48 -0.57
C ILE A 84 2.06 3.44 -1.68
N GLY A 85 1.47 2.27 -1.39
CA GLY A 85 1.55 1.14 -2.31
C GLY A 85 1.32 -0.21 -1.67
N GLU A 86 1.44 -1.24 -2.50
CA GLU A 86 1.42 -2.65 -2.11
C GLU A 86 2.81 -3.23 -2.35
N PHE A 87 3.25 -4.09 -1.42
CA PHE A 87 4.57 -4.69 -1.37
C PHE A 87 4.45 -6.17 -1.05
N LEU A 88 5.24 -6.98 -1.74
CA LEU A 88 5.43 -8.40 -1.51
C LEU A 88 6.92 -8.64 -1.29
N VAL A 89 7.27 -9.16 -0.13
CA VAL A 89 8.63 -9.48 0.28
C VAL A 89 8.78 -10.99 0.23
N ALA A 90 9.71 -11.48 -0.59
CA ALA A 90 10.01 -12.91 -0.68
C ALA A 90 10.46 -13.48 0.68
N ALA A 91 10.29 -14.77 0.88
CA ALA A 91 10.61 -15.44 2.15
C ALA A 91 12.09 -15.31 2.56
N ASP A 92 12.99 -15.17 1.58
CA ASP A 92 14.42 -14.95 1.77
C ASP A 92 14.78 -13.48 2.04
N GLY A 93 13.81 -12.56 1.94
CA GLY A 93 14.00 -11.11 2.06
C GLY A 93 14.78 -10.47 0.91
N ALA A 94 15.22 -11.24 -0.09
CA ALA A 94 16.06 -10.75 -1.18
C ALA A 94 15.26 -10.17 -2.35
N GLY A 95 13.97 -10.53 -2.47
CA GLY A 95 13.08 -10.01 -3.49
C GLY A 95 11.97 -9.14 -2.93
N ILE A 96 11.81 -7.93 -3.46
CA ILE A 96 10.67 -7.07 -3.17
C ILE A 96 9.96 -6.71 -4.47
N VAL A 97 8.72 -7.16 -4.57
CA VAL A 97 7.80 -6.79 -5.64
C VAL A 97 6.87 -5.71 -5.13
N TRP A 98 6.74 -4.60 -5.86
CA TRP A 98 5.96 -3.47 -5.39
C TRP A 98 5.09 -2.85 -6.48
N ARG A 99 4.07 -2.11 -6.05
CA ARG A 99 3.31 -1.20 -6.89
C ARG A 99 2.84 0.01 -6.11
N ARG A 100 2.71 1.13 -6.81
CA ARG A 100 2.07 2.32 -6.25
C ARG A 100 0.55 2.15 -6.29
N VAL A 101 -0.12 2.51 -5.20
CA VAL A 101 -1.56 2.71 -5.19
C VAL A 101 -1.78 4.19 -5.50
N GLU A 102 -2.29 4.49 -6.68
CA GLU A 102 -2.80 5.84 -6.95
C GLU A 102 -4.04 6.02 -6.10
N ARG A 103 -4.15 7.15 -5.38
CA ARG A 103 -5.42 7.51 -4.74
C ARG A 103 -6.46 7.67 -5.85
N SER A 104 -7.24 6.62 -6.10
CA SER A 104 -8.57 6.81 -6.66
C SER A 104 -9.30 7.67 -5.65
N SER A 105 -9.58 8.92 -6.04
CA SER A 105 -10.26 9.94 -5.24
C SER A 105 -11.44 9.32 -4.51
N LEU A 106 -11.22 8.96 -3.24
CA LEU A 106 -12.25 8.45 -2.36
C LEU A 106 -13.07 9.68 -1.98
N GLN A 107 -14.03 10.04 -2.85
CA GLN A 107 -15.09 10.97 -2.50
C GLN A 107 -15.83 10.34 -1.32
N ARG A 108 -15.48 10.77 -0.12
CA ARG A 108 -16.29 10.56 1.09
C ARG A 108 -17.59 11.35 0.89
N SER A 109 -18.56 10.79 0.19
CA SER A 109 -19.93 11.29 0.23
C SER A 109 -20.61 10.73 1.48
N SER A 110 -20.16 11.18 2.67
CA SER A 110 -20.94 11.03 3.90
C SER A 110 -21.65 12.37 4.16
N SER A 111 -22.73 12.62 3.42
CA SER A 111 -23.74 13.59 3.84
C SER A 111 -24.99 12.83 4.24
N SER A 112 -25.00 12.28 5.45
CA SER A 112 -26.23 11.88 6.12
C SER A 112 -26.98 13.16 6.54
N PRO A 113 -28.23 13.37 6.11
CA PRO A 113 -29.03 14.47 6.62
C PRO A 113 -29.40 14.17 8.09
N ILE A 114 -28.97 15.06 8.99
CA ILE A 114 -29.36 15.03 10.40
C ILE A 114 -30.85 15.40 10.46
N ALA A 115 -31.71 14.40 10.67
CA ALA A 115 -33.11 14.63 11.01
C ALA A 115 -33.19 15.25 12.41
N ARG A 116 -33.46 16.57 12.48
CA ARG A 116 -33.85 17.22 13.75
C ARG A 116 -35.25 16.74 14.12
N SER A 117 -35.33 15.83 15.08
CA SER A 117 -36.56 15.59 15.84
C SER A 117 -36.92 16.86 16.63
N ARG A 118 -38.01 17.52 16.25
CA ARG A 118 -38.66 18.54 17.08
C ARG A 118 -39.64 17.81 18.00
N SER A 119 -39.27 17.65 19.26
CA SER A 119 -40.19 17.23 20.32
C SER A 119 -41.26 18.30 20.51
N SER A 120 -42.52 17.90 20.30
CA SER A 120 -43.73 18.66 20.63
C SER A 120 -43.93 18.69 22.15
N ALA A 121 -43.64 19.84 22.79
CA ALA A 121 -44.12 20.11 24.13
C ALA A 121 -45.60 20.51 24.05
N GLY A 122 -46.47 19.59 24.49
CA GLY A 122 -47.91 19.79 24.54
C GLY A 122 -48.35 20.57 25.78
N MET A 123 -49.39 21.37 25.55
CA MET A 123 -50.52 21.68 26.41
C MET A 123 -50.31 22.49 27.70
N ALA A 124 -50.82 23.73 27.64
CA ALA A 124 -51.14 24.59 28.78
C ALA A 124 -52.27 24.00 29.66
N PRO A 125 -52.29 24.26 30.98
CA PRO A 125 -53.36 23.81 31.86
C PRO A 125 -54.63 24.65 31.72
N ALA A 126 -55.77 23.96 31.73
CA ALA A 126 -57.11 24.52 31.75
C ALA A 126 -57.39 25.25 33.08
N ASN A 127 -57.94 26.45 32.95
CA ASN A 127 -58.44 27.30 34.03
C ASN A 127 -59.68 26.66 34.68
N ARG A 128 -59.77 26.71 36.02
CA ARG A 128 -60.92 26.25 36.80
C ARG A 128 -61.17 27.25 37.93
N ALA A 129 -62.16 28.13 37.75
CA ALA A 129 -63.08 28.69 38.75
C ALA A 129 -63.96 29.74 38.07
#